data_AF-W1YS68-F1
#
_entry.id   AF-W1YS68-F1
#
_cell.length_a   1.000
_cell.length_b   1.000
_cell.length_c   1.000
_cell.angle_alpha   90.00
_cell.angle_beta   90.00
_cell.angle_gamma   90.00
#
_symmetry.space_group_name_H-M   'P 1'
#
loop_
_entity.id
_entity.type
_entity.pdbx_description
1 polymer ?
#
loop_
_entity_poly.entity_id
_entity_poly.type
_entity_poly.pdbx_seq_one_letter_code
_entity_poly.pdbx_strand_id
1 'polypeptide(L)' 'DNVNAFELTPQEAEEWYRGRDVYPQAAPVADDVLVTFQHQPIGLAKRIGSRLKNSYPRELVRDGKLFTGNA' A
#
# COMPACT_ATOMS: atom_id res chain seq x y z
N ASP A 1 -5.90 -3.75 -18.34
CA ASP A 1 -5.59 -2.73 -17.32
C ASP A 1 -6.62 -2.76 -16.21
N ASN A 2 -6.17 -2.92 -14.97
CA ASN A 2 -7.07 -2.83 -13.82
C ASN A 2 -7.20 -1.35 -13.46
N VAL A 3 -8.32 -0.72 -13.85
CA VAL A 3 -8.58 0.73 -13.76
C VAL A 3 -8.43 1.29 -12.33
N ASN A 4 -8.45 0.41 -11.32
CA ASN A 4 -8.38 0.78 -9.91
C ASN A 4 -7.10 0.29 -9.21
N ALA A 5 -6.06 -0.12 -9.95
CA ALA A 5 -4.78 -0.46 -9.34
C ALA A 5 -3.99 0.79 -8.95
N PHE A 6 -3.35 0.76 -7.77
CA PHE A 6 -2.47 1.80 -7.27
C PHE A 6 -1.15 1.18 -6.85
N GLU A 7 -0.10 1.51 -7.61
CA GLU A 7 1.26 1.01 -7.39
C GLU A 7 1.95 1.84 -6.31
N LEU A 8 2.36 1.18 -5.22
CA LEU A 8 3.09 1.82 -4.12
C LEU A 8 4.55 2.02 -4.47
N THR A 9 5.10 3.14 -4.00
CA THR A 9 6.55 3.30 -3.87
C THR A 9 7.10 2.37 -2.78
N PRO A 10 8.42 2.10 -2.75
CA PRO A 10 9.02 1.27 -1.71
C PRO A 10 8.75 1.78 -0.28
N GLN A 11 8.71 3.10 -0.10
CA GLN A 11 8.44 3.73 1.20
C GLN A 11 7.00 3.51 1.65
N GLU A 12 6.04 3.68 0.74
CA GLU A 12 4.62 3.44 1.02
C GLU A 12 4.34 1.95 1.23
N ALA A 13 5.01 1.07 0.49
CA ALA A 13 4.93 -0.36 0.70
C ALA A 13 5.46 -0.77 2.08
N GLU A 14 6.51 -0.13 2.59
CA GLU A 14 6.97 -0.33 3.97
C GLU A 14 5.90 0.00 5.00
N GLU A 15 5.27 1.16 4.86
CA GLU A 15 4.19 1.56 5.76
C GLU A 15 2.99 0.60 5.64
N TRP A 16 2.67 0.15 4.42
CA TRP A 16 1.62 -0.85 4.17
C TRP A 16 1.88 -2.16 4.92
N TYR A 17 3.09 -2.72 4.78
CA TYR A 17 3.47 -3.97 5.44
C TYR A 17 3.61 -3.83 6.97
N ARG A 18 3.81 -2.61 7.47
CA ARG A 18 3.73 -2.28 8.90
C ARG A 18 2.29 -2.09 9.41
N GLY A 19 1.29 -2.30 8.55
CA GLY A 19 -0.12 -2.13 8.90
C GLY A 19 -0.54 -0.68 9.09
N ARG A 20 0.19 0.27 8.49
CA ARG A 20 -0.10 1.70 8.54
C ARG A 20 -0.83 2.15 7.28
N ASP A 21 -1.67 3.17 7.45
CA ASP A 21 -2.33 3.85 6.33
C ASP A 21 -1.28 4.55 5.45
N VAL A 22 -1.54 4.61 4.15
CA VAL A 22 -0.63 5.22 3.16
C VAL A 22 -1.17 6.59 2.75
N TYR A 23 -0.27 7.56 2.58
CA TYR A 23 -0.59 8.94 2.21
C TYR A 23 0.09 9.29 0.88
N PRO A 24 -0.47 8.83 -0.25
CA PRO A 24 0.11 9.11 -1.55
C PRO A 24 -0.02 10.59 -1.89
N GLN A 25 0.99 11.14 -2.57
CA GLN A 25 0.94 12.53 -3.04
C GLN A 25 -0.22 12.76 -4.03
N ALA A 26 -0.50 11.77 -4.87
CA ALA A 26 -1.64 11.73 -5.78
C ALA A 26 -2.52 10.53 -5.43
N ALA A 27 -3.56 10.75 -4.64
CA ALA A 27 -4.51 9.70 -4.31
C ALA A 27 -5.29 9.24 -5.56
N PRO A 28 -5.60 7.94 -5.68
CA PRO A 28 -6.43 7.44 -6.77
C PRO A 28 -7.83 8.08 -6.72
N VAL A 29 -8.52 8.11 -7.86
CA VAL A 29 -9.89 8.67 -7.92
C VAL A 29 -10.91 7.70 -7.32
N ALA A 30 -10.69 6.39 -7.49
CA ALA A 30 -11.57 5.36 -7.00
C ALA A 30 -11.55 5.24 -5.47
N ASP A 31 -12.69 4.91 -4.89
CA ASP A 31 -12.78 4.63 -3.45
C ASP A 31 -12.27 3.24 -3.09
N ASP A 32 -12.44 2.25 -3.98
CA ASP A 32 -11.93 0.90 -3.82
C ASP A 32 -10.73 0.70 -4.75
N VAL A 33 -9.58 0.38 -4.15
CA VAL A 33 -8.27 0.43 -4.80
C VAL A 33 -7.57 -0.91 -4.62
N LEU A 34 -7.08 -1.50 -5.71
CA LEU A 34 -6.16 -2.64 -5.65
C LEU A 34 -4.75 -2.10 -5.42
N VAL A 35 -4.18 -2.35 -4.25
CA VAL A 35 -2.82 -1.91 -3.93
C VAL A 35 -1.83 -2.91 -4.52
N THR A 36 -0.89 -2.41 -5.32
CA THR A 36 0.19 -3.21 -5.89
C THR A 36 1.56 -2.73 -5.40
N PHE A 37 2.51 -3.65 -5.33
CA PHE A 37 3.93 -3.34 -5.17
C PHE A 37 4.76 -4.28 -6.04
N GLN A 38 5.66 -3.74 -6.86
CA GLN A 38 6.41 -4.49 -7.88
C GLN A 38 5.49 -5.25 -8.84
N HIS A 39 4.38 -4.62 -9.25
CA HIS A 39 3.34 -5.21 -10.11
C HIS A 39 2.65 -6.45 -9.51
N GLN A 40 2.82 -6.72 -8.21
CA GLN A 40 2.11 -7.79 -7.50
C GLN A 40 1.01 -7.19 -6.64
N PRO A 41 -0.22 -7.77 -6.63
CA PRO A 41 -1.28 -7.34 -5.73
C PRO A 41 -0.91 -7.71 -4.29
N ILE A 42 -0.95 -6.72 -3.39
CA ILE A 42 -0.58 -6.89 -1.97
C ILE A 42 -1.73 -6.60 -1.01
N GLY A 43 -2.85 -6.09 -1.53
CA GLY A 43 -4.08 -5.93 -0.76
C GLY A 43 -5.10 -5.01 -1.42
N LEU A 44 -6.24 -4.85 -0.75
CA LEU A 44 -7.27 -3.90 -1.13
C LEU A 44 -7.23 -2.70 -0.19
N ALA A 45 -7.40 -1.49 -0.70
CA ALA A 45 -7.53 -0.29 0.12
C ALA A 45 -8.84 0.41 -0.15
N LYS A 46 -9.33 1.11 0.87
CA LYS A 46 -10.37 2.14 0.74
C LYS A 46 -9.71 3.50 0.78
N ARG A 47 -9.96 4.36 -0.20
CA ARG A 47 -9.57 5.77 -0.12
C ARG A 47 -10.48 6.50 0.86
N ILE A 48 -9.88 7.18 1.85
CA ILE A 48 -10.59 7.98 2.85
C ILE A 48 -9.95 9.37 2.86
N GLY A 49 -10.53 10.31 2.12
CA GLY A 49 -9.93 11.63 1.92
C GLY A 49 -8.61 11.53 1.15
N SER A 50 -7.51 11.94 1.79
CA SER A 50 -6.15 11.91 1.22
C SER A 50 -5.35 10.64 1.53
N ARG A 51 -5.91 9.69 2.30
CA ARG A 51 -5.22 8.44 2.66
C ARG A 51 -5.85 7.21 2.04
N LEU A 52 -5.03 6.20 1.85
CA LEU A 52 -5.45 4.82 1.60
C LEU A 52 -5.48 4.08 2.93
N LYS A 53 -6.68 3.65 3.34
CA LYS A 53 -6.88 2.86 4.54
C LYS A 53 -6.30 1.46 4.33
N ASN A 54 -5.42 1.08 5.23
CA ASN A 54 -4.77 -0.22 5.21
C ASN A 54 -5.75 -1.35 5.59
N SER A 55 -5.75 -2.44 4.82
CA SER A 55 -6.49 -3.66 5.12
C SER A 55 -5.58 -4.90 5.25
N TYR A 56 -4.26 -4.68 5.30
CA TYR A 56 -3.28 -5.74 5.38
C TYR A 56 -3.51 -6.56 6.66
N PRO A 57 -3.58 -7.90 6.58
CA PRO A 57 -3.91 -8.74 7.71
C PRO A 57 -2.95 -8.51 8.89
N ARG A 58 -3.50 -8.30 10.09
CA ARG A 58 -2.70 -7.99 11.30
C ARG A 58 -1.68 -9.08 11.63
N GLU A 59 -2.01 -10.33 11.35
CA GLU A 59 -1.12 -11.49 11.52
C GLU A 59 0.09 -11.48 10.57
N LEU A 60 0.00 -10.75 9.45
CA LEU A 60 1.06 -10.63 8.45
C LEU A 60 1.85 -9.33 8.59
N VAL A 61 1.42 -8.42 9.49
CA VAL A 61 2.11 -7.15 9.77
C VAL A 61 3.54 -7.45 10.21
N ARG A 62 4.47 -6.71 9.64
CA ARG A 62 5.88 -6.93 9.89
C ARG A 62 6.48 -5.76 10.66
N ASP A 63 7.02 -6.06 11.84
CA ASP A 63 7.61 -5.07 12.77
C ASP A 63 9.11 -4.81 12.50
N GLY A 64 9.79 -5.74 11.84
CA GLY A 64 11.23 -5.67 11.53
C GLY A 64 11.61 -4.80 10.32
N LYS A 65 12.92 -4.74 10.02
CA LYS A 65 13.45 -4.05 8.84
C LYS A 65 13.07 -4.81 7.57
N LEU A 66 12.22 -4.21 6.73
CA LEU A 66 11.64 -4.88 5.55
C LEU A 66 12.44 -4.70 4.29
N PHE A 67 13.05 -3.54 4.13
CA PHE A 67 13.85 -3.20 2.97
C PHE A 67 15.28 -3.06 3.45
N THR A 68 16.08 -4.10 3.24
CA THR A 68 17.52 -3.96 3.24
C THR A 68 17.90 -3.41 1.88
N GLY A 69 18.34 -2.14 1.84
CA GLY A 69 18.92 -1.60 0.61
C GLY A 69 20.02 -2.54 0.13
N ASN A 70 19.94 -2.97 -1.13
CA ASN A 70 21.11 -3.54 -1.77
C ASN A 70 22.15 -2.41 -1.80
N ALA A 71 23.27 -2.64 -1.12
CA ALA A 71 24.48 -1.84 -1.29
C ALA A 71 25.05 -2.08 -2.70
#